data_AF-A0A1V4IKJ1-F1
#
_entry.id   AF-A0A1V4IKJ1-F1
#
_cell.length_a   1.000
_cell.length_b   1.000
_cell.length_c   1.000
_cell.angle_alpha   90.00
_cell.angle_beta   90.00
_cell.angle_gamma   90.00
#
_symmetry.space_group_name_H-M   'P 1'
#
loop_
_entity.id
_entity.type
_entity.pdbx_description
1 polymer ?
#
loop_
_entity_poly.entity_id
_entity_poly.type
_entity_poly.pdbx_seq_one_letter_code
_entity_poly.pdbx_strand_id
1 'polypeptide(L)'
;MEHHAEAIASGSLAGTNAVLQALGHAPLVLPRSIAIGDIIAYANEKMETKEGRRNRYTFAGAEYFEHMKEAGLYTLDVKEIEERIEKAGLKDVFKKKLI
;
A
#
# COMPACT_ATOMS: atom_id res chain seq x y z
N MET A 1 13.28 1.08 -14.34
CA MET A 1 12.96 0.45 -13.04
C MET A 1 11.54 -0.06 -13.15
N GLU A 2 11.33 -1.37 -13.14
CA GLU A 2 10.02 -1.97 -13.39
C GLU A 2 9.17 -1.95 -12.11
N HIS A 3 7.89 -1.56 -12.21
CA HIS A 3 6.99 -1.26 -11.09
C HIS A 3 6.18 -2.48 -10.62
N HIS A 4 6.80 -3.65 -10.60
CA HIS A 4 6.09 -4.93 -10.40
C HIS A 4 5.39 -5.00 -9.04
N ALA A 5 6.06 -4.54 -7.98
CA ALA A 5 5.52 -4.61 -6.63
C ALA A 5 4.34 -3.66 -6.40
N GLU A 6 4.43 -2.42 -6.90
CA GLU A 6 3.39 -1.41 -6.81
C GLU A 6 2.13 -1.84 -7.57
N ALA A 7 2.31 -2.37 -8.79
CA ALA A 7 1.22 -2.84 -9.62
C ALA A 7 0.51 -4.05 -9.00
N ILE A 8 1.27 -5.03 -8.45
CA ILE A 8 0.70 -6.18 -7.76
C ILE A 8 -0.07 -5.74 -6.51
N ALA A 9 0.52 -4.86 -5.68
CA ALA A 9 -0.10 -4.43 -4.43
C ALA A 9 -1.38 -3.63 -4.65
N SER A 10 -1.32 -2.60 -5.50
CA SER A 10 -2.48 -1.75 -5.82
C SER A 10 -3.56 -2.52 -6.60
N GLY A 11 -3.17 -3.36 -7.56
CA GLY A 11 -4.09 -4.20 -8.32
C GLY A 11 -4.81 -5.23 -7.46
N SER A 12 -4.10 -5.89 -6.54
CA SER A 12 -4.71 -6.84 -5.60
C SER A 12 -5.72 -6.16 -4.69
N LEU A 13 -5.37 -5.00 -4.12
CA LEU A 13 -6.30 -4.21 -3.29
C LEU A 13 -7.53 -3.77 -4.08
N ALA A 14 -7.34 -3.25 -5.29
CA ALA A 14 -8.42 -2.81 -6.16
C ALA A 14 -9.37 -3.96 -6.52
N GLY A 15 -8.83 -5.13 -6.87
CA GLY A 15 -9.60 -6.33 -7.16
C GLY A 15 -10.42 -6.81 -5.96
N THR A 16 -9.81 -6.89 -4.78
CA THR A 16 -10.52 -7.24 -3.53
C THR A 16 -11.63 -6.23 -3.23
N ASN A 17 -11.35 -4.93 -3.35
CA ASN A 17 -12.34 -3.89 -3.07
C ASN A 17 -13.50 -3.89 -4.08
N ALA A 18 -13.24 -4.22 -5.35
CA ALA A 18 -14.29 -4.38 -6.34
C ALA A 18 -15.26 -5.51 -5.97
N VAL A 19 -14.76 -6.65 -5.51
CA VAL A 19 -15.61 -7.77 -5.04
C VAL A 19 -16.36 -7.39 -3.76
N LEU A 20 -15.68 -6.78 -2.78
CA LEU A 20 -16.32 -6.30 -1.55
C LEU A 20 -17.48 -5.35 -1.86
N GLN A 21 -17.26 -4.39 -2.76
CA GLN A 21 -18.29 -3.45 -3.18
C GLN A 21 -19.46 -4.15 -3.87
N ALA A 22 -19.19 -5.12 -4.75
CA ALA A 22 -20.23 -5.91 -5.41
C ALA A 22 -21.09 -6.72 -4.41
N LEU A 23 -20.53 -7.10 -3.26
CA LEU A 23 -21.21 -7.79 -2.17
C LEU A 23 -21.87 -6.84 -1.14
N GLY A 24 -21.77 -5.52 -1.32
CA GLY A 24 -22.30 -4.53 -0.37
C GLY A 24 -21.47 -4.37 0.91
N HIS A 25 -20.22 -4.86 0.92
CA HIS A 25 -19.28 -4.68 2.03
C HIS A 25 -18.50 -3.38 1.89
N ALA A 26 -18.01 -2.87 3.03
CA ALA A 26 -17.08 -1.75 3.05
C ALA A 26 -15.73 -2.15 2.41
N PRO A 27 -15.06 -1.23 1.70
CA PRO A 27 -13.76 -1.50 1.11
C PRO A 27 -12.69 -1.70 2.19
N LEU A 28 -11.72 -2.56 1.91
CA LEU A 28 -10.48 -2.67 2.67
C LEU A 28 -9.65 -1.40 2.47
N VAL A 29 -9.36 -0.72 3.57
CA VAL A 29 -8.45 0.44 3.61
C VAL A 29 -7.17 0.01 4.30
N LEU A 30 -6.04 0.19 3.61
CA LEU A 30 -4.72 -0.11 4.16
C LEU A 30 -4.21 1.11 4.96
N PRO A 31 -3.80 0.93 6.22
CA PRO A 31 -3.34 2.04 7.06
C PRO A 31 -1.93 2.50 6.66
N ARG A 32 -1.60 3.77 6.94
CA ARG A 32 -0.24 4.33 6.75
C ARG A 32 0.84 3.67 7.60
N SER A 33 0.47 2.85 8.59
CA SER A 33 1.42 2.07 9.39
C SER A 33 2.10 0.94 8.61
N ILE A 34 1.73 0.69 7.34
CA ILE A 34 2.37 -0.29 6.47
C ILE A 34 2.80 0.36 5.14
N ALA A 35 3.88 -0.14 4.53
CA ALA A 35 4.46 0.46 3.32
C ALA A 35 3.48 0.59 2.14
N ILE A 36 2.59 -0.38 1.93
CA ILE A 36 1.59 -0.33 0.86
C ILE A 36 0.49 0.71 1.16
N GLY A 37 0.04 0.81 2.41
CA GLY A 37 -0.95 1.82 2.79
C GLY A 37 -0.38 3.22 2.72
N ASP A 38 0.88 3.38 3.13
CA ASP A 38 1.57 4.67 3.08
C ASP A 38 1.82 5.15 1.64
N ILE A 39 2.32 4.30 0.73
CA ILE A 39 2.57 4.72 -0.67
C ILE A 39 1.28 5.16 -1.37
N ILE A 40 0.16 4.47 -1.11
CA ILE A 40 -1.14 4.82 -1.69
C ILE A 40 -1.59 6.19 -1.17
N ALA A 41 -1.51 6.40 0.15
CA ALA A 41 -1.93 7.65 0.76
C ALA A 41 -1.01 8.82 0.35
N TYR A 42 0.31 8.61 0.34
CA TYR A 42 1.31 9.58 -0.10
C TYR A 42 1.13 9.98 -1.56
N ALA A 43 0.95 9.00 -2.45
CA ALA A 43 0.71 9.26 -3.86
C ALA A 43 -0.58 10.08 -4.07
N ASN A 44 -1.67 9.70 -3.38
CA ASN A 44 -2.94 10.42 -3.46
C ASN A 44 -2.82 11.88 -3.03
N GLU A 45 -2.15 12.14 -1.90
CA GLU A 45 -1.92 13.52 -1.40
C GLU A 45 -1.10 14.34 -2.39
N LYS A 46 -0.04 13.78 -2.95
CA LYS A 46 0.80 14.52 -3.90
C LYS A 46 0.09 14.79 -5.22
N MET A 47 -0.81 13.90 -5.64
CA MET A 47 -1.63 14.06 -6.84
C MET A 47 -2.61 15.24 -6.76
N GLU A 48 -2.86 15.82 -5.58
CA GLU A 48 -3.65 17.05 -5.43
C GLU A 48 -2.97 18.27 -6.08
N THR A 49 -1.64 18.20 -6.28
CA THR A 49 -0.85 19.28 -6.87
C THR A 49 -0.55 19.04 -8.36
N LYS A 50 -0.35 20.11 -9.14
CA LYS A 50 0.08 19.99 -10.55
C LYS A 50 1.45 19.34 -10.69
N GLU A 51 2.35 19.58 -9.74
CA GLU A 51 3.70 19.05 -9.72
C GLU A 51 3.74 17.57 -9.36
N GLY A 52 3.06 17.17 -8.29
CA GLY A 52 3.02 15.77 -7.85
C GLY A 52 2.39 14.83 -8.87
N ARG A 53 1.46 15.31 -9.71
CA ARG A 53 0.93 14.52 -10.86
C ARG A 53 1.96 14.17 -11.92
N ARG A 54 3.12 14.83 -11.95
CA ARG A 54 4.23 14.53 -12.87
C ARG A 54 5.24 13.55 -12.28
N ASN A 55 5.15 13.27 -10.98
CA ASN A 55 6.07 12.39 -10.28
C ASN A 55 5.61 10.94 -10.34
N ARG A 56 6.57 10.02 -10.13
CA ARG A 56 6.31 8.60 -9.91
C ARG A 56 6.70 8.24 -8.48
N TYR A 57 5.83 7.51 -7.81
CA TYR A 57 6.04 7.03 -6.44
C TYR A 57 6.35 5.54 -6.51
N THR A 58 7.53 5.12 -6.04
CA THR A 58 7.99 3.73 -6.13
C THR A 58 8.69 3.30 -4.84
N PHE A 59 8.64 2.00 -4.54
CA PHE A 59 9.31 1.42 -3.36
C PHE A 59 10.84 1.40 -3.49
N ALA A 60 11.38 1.53 -4.70
CA ALA A 60 12.80 1.32 -4.99
C ALA A 60 13.54 2.60 -5.41
N GLY A 61 12.93 3.78 -5.29
CA GLY A 61 13.63 5.03 -5.52
C GLY A 61 12.74 6.28 -5.47
N ALA A 62 13.35 7.41 -5.86
CA ALA A 62 12.71 8.72 -5.92
C ALA A 62 12.18 9.22 -4.56
N GLU A 63 11.26 10.18 -4.62
CA GLU A 63 10.71 10.92 -3.47
C GLU A 63 10.09 9.99 -2.41
N TYR A 64 9.38 8.95 -2.84
CA TYR A 64 8.72 8.04 -1.91
C TYR A 64 9.71 7.16 -1.13
N PHE A 65 10.83 6.74 -1.73
CA PHE A 65 11.79 5.90 -1.03
C PHE A 65 12.42 6.61 0.17
N GLU A 66 12.72 7.90 0.04
CA GLU A 66 13.22 8.70 1.16
C GLU A 66 12.13 8.91 2.21
N HIS A 67 10.89 9.24 1.80
CA HIS A 67 9.75 9.32 2.71
C HIS A 67 9.51 8.01 3.47
N MET A 68 9.63 6.85 2.81
CA MET A 68 9.46 5.53 3.43
C MET A 68 10.52 5.27 4.51
N LYS A 69 11.76 5.74 4.31
CA LYS A 69 12.80 5.68 5.35
C LYS A 69 12.49 6.63 6.51
N GLU A 70 12.10 7.86 6.21
CA GLU A 70 11.73 8.86 7.22
C GLU A 70 10.53 8.41 8.08
N ALA A 71 9.56 7.72 7.46
CA ALA A 71 8.42 7.12 8.13
C ALA A 71 8.77 5.84 8.94
N GLY A 72 10.02 5.37 8.91
CA GLY A 72 10.44 4.14 9.59
C GLY A 72 9.86 2.86 9.00
N LEU A 73 9.39 2.91 7.75
CA LEU A 73 8.75 1.77 7.08
C LEU A 73 9.75 0.91 6.30
N TYR A 74 10.90 1.47 5.90
CA TYR A 74 11.95 0.73 5.21
C TYR A 74 12.72 -0.18 6.16
N THR A 75 12.62 -1.49 5.94
CA THR A 75 13.40 -2.52 6.63
C THR A 75 13.58 -3.73 5.71
N LEU A 76 14.66 -4.48 5.92
CA LEU A 76 14.89 -5.77 5.27
C LEU A 76 14.62 -6.95 6.24
N ASP A 77 14.28 -6.66 7.50
CA ASP A 77 13.95 -7.69 8.48
C ASP A 77 12.52 -8.19 8.24
N VAL A 78 12.42 -9.43 7.76
CA VAL A 78 11.15 -10.10 7.48
C VAL A 78 10.29 -10.23 8.74
N LYS A 79 10.89 -10.47 9.92
CA LYS A 79 10.13 -10.59 11.17
C LYS A 79 9.48 -9.27 11.55
N GLU A 80 10.21 -8.17 11.41
CA GLU A 80 9.68 -6.83 11.66
C GLU A 80 8.50 -6.52 10.72
N ILE A 81 8.62 -6.90 9.45
CA ILE A 81 7.54 -6.75 8.46
C ILE A 81 6.32 -7.58 8.88
N GLU A 82 6.51 -8.86 9.22
CA GLU A 82 5.43 -9.74 9.66
C GLU A 82 4.71 -9.20 10.90
N GLU A 83 5.46 -8.80 11.94
CA GLU A 83 4.90 -8.21 13.15
C GLU A 83 4.10 -6.93 12.86
N ARG A 84 4.57 -6.10 11.93
CA ARG A 84 3.89 -4.86 11.53
C ARG A 84 2.56 -5.17 10.84
N ILE A 85 2.53 -6.16 9.94
CA ILE A 85 1.31 -6.63 9.28
C ILE A 85 0.33 -7.24 10.28
N GLU A 86 0.83 -8.00 11.26
CA GLU A 86 0.02 -8.58 12.34
C GLU A 86 -0.58 -7.51 13.25
N LYS A 87 0.22 -6.55 13.71
CA LYS A 87 -0.23 -5.42 14.53
C LYS A 87 -1.28 -4.56 13.81
N ALA A 88 -1.22 -4.48 12.49
CA ALA A 88 -2.22 -3.81 11.66
C ALA A 88 -3.50 -4.63 11.45
N GLY A 89 -3.56 -5.89 11.91
CA GLY A 89 -4.70 -6.79 11.71
C GLY A 89 -4.87 -7.26 10.25
N LEU A 90 -3.80 -7.17 9.45
CA LEU A 90 -3.82 -7.43 8.00
C LEU A 90 -3.26 -8.79 7.60
N LYS A 91 -2.80 -9.59 8.57
CA LYS A 91 -2.32 -10.95 8.28
C LYS A 91 -3.42 -11.75 7.57
N ASP A 92 -3.05 -12.33 6.43
CA ASP A 92 -3.92 -13.13 5.57
C ASP A 92 -5.21 -12.42 5.11
N VAL A 93 -5.24 -11.08 5.09
CA VAL A 93 -6.44 -10.29 4.74
C VAL A 93 -7.02 -10.65 3.37
N PHE A 94 -6.15 -10.94 2.39
CA PHE A 94 -6.54 -11.33 1.04
C PHE A 94 -6.89 -12.82 0.87
N LYS A 95 -6.65 -13.66 1.88
CA LYS A 95 -7.01 -15.09 1.86
C LYS A 95 -8.42 -15.36 2.39
N LYS A 96 -9.08 -14.34 2.94
CA LYS A 96 -10.43 -14.48 3.51
C LYS A 96 -11.42 -14.83 2.40
N LYS A 97 -12.15 -15.93 2.59
CA LYS A 97 -13.23 -16.36 1.71
C LYS A 97 -14.40 -15.39 1.87
N LEU A 98 -14.84 -14.77 0.77
CA LEU A 98 -15.95 -13.79 0.78
C LEU A 98 -17.33 -14.43 0.55
N ILE A 99 -17.36 -15.66 0.01
CA ILE A 99 -18.55 -16.48 -0.29
C ILE A 99 -18.22 -17.95 -0.08
#